data_AF-A0A933S065-F1
#
_entry.id   AF-A0A933S065-F1
#
_cell.length_a   1.000
_cell.length_b   1.000
_cell.length_c   1.000
_cell.angle_alpha   90.00
_cell.angle_beta   90.00
_cell.angle_gamma   90.00
#
_symmetry.space_group_name_H-M   'P 1'
#
loop_
_entity.id
_entity.type
_entity.pdbx_description
1 polymer ?
#
loop_
_entity_poly.entity_id
_entity_poly.type
_entity_poly.pdbx_seq_one_letter_code
_entity_poly.pdbx_strand_id
1 'polypeptide(L)'
;MQLRVRRAAHFLERSGLAMAGAACGLFVGAHVGSSIGALTTVAFLLAMMAVGAIGFYLGIDIPPLPFHAGESEAQHAQRGKIDAAEFLSAVGTFCATLAAFASVALVVLHLAPHLAWTGMILAAWLGGVAMQIVAGAIGRARR
;
A
#
# COMPACT_ATOMS: atom_id res chain seq x y z
N MET A 1 33.11 0.38 -6.43
CA MET A 1 32.35 -0.37 -5.40
C MET A 1 31.05 0.33 -4.98
N GLN A 2 31.03 1.66 -4.81
CA GLN A 2 29.84 2.42 -4.36
C GLN A 2 28.57 2.26 -5.23
N LEU A 3 28.72 2.12 -6.56
CA LEU A 3 27.58 1.90 -7.47
C LEU A 3 26.86 0.56 -7.26
N ARG A 4 27.58 -0.50 -6.85
CA ARG A 4 27.00 -1.82 -6.57
C ARG A 4 26.22 -1.82 -5.25
N VAL A 5 26.76 -1.15 -4.24
CA VAL A 5 26.11 -0.98 -2.93
C VAL A 5 24.83 -0.16 -3.07
N ARG A 6 24.85 0.94 -3.83
CA ARG A 6 23.65 1.77 -4.06
C ARG A 6 22.54 1.00 -4.78
N ARG A 7 22.89 0.17 -5.78
CA ARG A 7 21.91 -0.66 -6.50
C ARG A 7 21.33 -1.75 -5.61
N ALA A 8 22.15 -2.37 -4.75
CA ALA A 8 21.70 -3.36 -3.80
C ALA A 8 20.76 -2.75 -2.74
N ALA A 9 21.11 -1.57 -2.20
CA ALA A 9 20.27 -0.86 -1.24
C ALA A 9 18.89 -0.51 -1.82
N HIS A 10 18.86 0.03 -3.04
CA HIS A 10 17.62 0.37 -3.73
C HIS A 10 16.73 -0.84 -4.00
N PHE A 11 17.33 -1.97 -4.38
CA PHE A 11 16.60 -3.22 -4.56
C PHE A 11 16.03 -3.75 -3.23
N LEU A 12 16.85 -3.72 -2.17
CA LEU A 12 16.45 -4.17 -0.85
C LEU A 12 15.29 -3.32 -0.29
N GLU A 13 15.37 -1.99 -0.43
CA GLU A 13 14.32 -1.05 -0.03
C GLU A 13 12.98 -1.37 -0.69
N ARG A 14 12.98 -1.48 -2.02
CA ARG A 14 11.76 -1.79 -2.78
C ARG A 14 11.18 -3.18 -2.47
N SER A 15 12.06 -4.17 -2.29
CA SER A 15 11.63 -5.51 -1.87
C SER A 15 11.02 -5.48 -0.47
N GLY A 16 11.59 -4.68 0.44
CA GLY A 16 11.07 -4.48 1.79
C GLY A 16 9.66 -3.87 1.80
N LEU A 17 9.43 -2.84 0.98
CA LEU A 17 8.11 -2.22 0.82
C LEU A 17 7.07 -3.22 0.30
N ALA A 18 7.43 -4.03 -0.70
CA ALA A 18 6.56 -5.08 -1.22
C ALA A 18 6.26 -6.15 -0.17
N MET A 19 7.27 -6.58 0.62
CA MET A 19 7.08 -7.55 1.70
C MET A 19 6.19 -7.00 2.82
N ALA A 20 6.31 -5.72 3.17
CA ALA A 20 5.44 -5.07 4.14
C ALA A 20 3.97 -5.06 3.66
N GLY A 21 3.75 -4.74 2.38
CA GLY A 21 2.43 -4.82 1.75
C GLY A 21 1.87 -6.25 1.73
N ALA A 22 2.72 -7.25 1.45
CA ALA A 22 2.32 -8.66 1.50
C ALA A 22 1.89 -9.10 2.90
N ALA A 23 2.66 -8.73 3.93
CA ALA A 23 2.33 -9.02 5.33
C ALA A 23 1.02 -8.34 5.75
N CYS A 24 0.84 -7.09 5.35
CA CYS A 24 -0.41 -6.33 5.53
C CYS A 24 -1.61 -7.10 4.94
N GLY A 25 -1.51 -7.54 3.68
CA GLY A 25 -2.54 -8.37 3.03
C GLY A 25 -2.76 -9.73 3.69
N LEU A 26 -1.70 -10.38 4.19
CA LEU A 26 -1.81 -11.66 4.89
C LEU A 26 -2.66 -11.55 6.15
N PHE A 27 -2.44 -10.54 6.99
CA PHE A 27 -3.20 -10.38 8.24
C PHE A 27 -4.66 -10.01 8.00
N VAL A 28 -4.91 -9.13 7.03
CA VAL A 28 -6.30 -8.81 6.64
C VAL A 28 -6.99 -10.05 6.07
N GLY A 29 -6.30 -10.80 5.20
CA GLY A 29 -6.80 -12.06 4.65
C GLY A 29 -7.07 -13.11 5.73
N ALA A 30 -6.17 -13.27 6.69
CA ALA A 30 -6.34 -14.20 7.80
C ALA A 30 -7.54 -13.81 8.68
N HIS A 31 -7.67 -12.52 9.00
CA HIS A 31 -8.80 -12.00 9.74
C HIS A 31 -10.13 -12.27 9.01
N VAL A 32 -10.22 -11.91 7.72
CA VAL A 32 -11.43 -12.08 6.90
C VAL A 32 -11.76 -13.55 6.68
N GLY A 33 -10.77 -14.38 6.37
CA GLY A 33 -10.94 -15.81 6.17
C GLY A 33 -11.43 -16.51 7.43
N SER A 34 -11.01 -16.07 8.62
CA SER A 34 -11.50 -16.62 9.88
C SER A 34 -12.98 -16.34 10.14
N SER A 35 -13.53 -15.27 9.55
CA SER A 35 -14.94 -14.88 9.72
C SER A 35 -15.86 -15.36 8.59
N ILE A 36 -15.32 -15.71 7.42
CA ILE A 36 -16.08 -16.12 6.23
C ILE A 36 -15.52 -17.45 5.71
N GLY A 37 -16.24 -18.55 5.97
CA GLY A 37 -15.79 -19.90 5.63
C GLY A 37 -15.38 -20.10 4.16
N ALA A 38 -16.01 -19.40 3.22
CA ALA A 38 -15.68 -19.46 1.79
C ALA A 38 -14.30 -18.86 1.44
N LEU A 39 -13.74 -18.01 2.29
CA LEU A 39 -12.46 -17.29 2.08
C LEU A 39 -11.30 -17.91 2.87
N THR A 40 -11.47 -19.10 3.44
CA THR A 40 -10.43 -19.80 4.24
C THR A 40 -9.32 -20.46 3.39
N THR A 41 -9.27 -20.20 2.09
CA THR A 41 -8.35 -20.90 1.18
C THR A 41 -6.95 -20.30 1.17
N VAL A 42 -5.93 -21.14 0.97
CA VAL A 42 -4.55 -20.70 0.73
C VAL A 42 -4.48 -19.77 -0.48
N ALA A 43 -5.25 -20.06 -1.54
CA ALA A 43 -5.30 -19.23 -2.73
C ALA A 43 -5.79 -17.80 -2.42
N PHE A 44 -6.80 -17.65 -1.56
CA PHE A 44 -7.27 -16.34 -1.13
C PHE A 44 -6.19 -15.56 -0.37
N LEU A 45 -5.49 -16.20 0.58
CA LEU A 45 -4.41 -15.56 1.32
C LEU A 45 -3.26 -15.13 0.40
N LEU A 46 -2.85 -15.98 -0.53
CA LEU A 46 -1.82 -15.65 -1.52
C LEU A 46 -2.25 -14.48 -2.42
N ALA A 47 -3.53 -14.42 -2.80
CA ALA A 47 -4.06 -13.30 -3.58
C ALA A 47 -4.02 -11.99 -2.77
N MET A 48 -4.42 -12.02 -1.49
CA MET A 48 -4.36 -10.85 -0.61
C MET A 48 -2.92 -10.36 -0.41
N MET A 49 -1.97 -11.29 -0.23
CA MET A 49 -0.54 -10.97 -0.16
C MET A 49 -0.04 -10.33 -1.46
N ALA A 50 -0.39 -10.89 -2.62
CA ALA A 50 0.02 -10.36 -3.92
C ALA A 50 -0.54 -8.95 -4.15
N VAL A 51 -1.82 -8.73 -3.88
CA VAL A 51 -2.49 -7.43 -4.02
C VAL A 51 -1.84 -6.39 -3.11
N GLY A 52 -1.58 -6.73 -1.84
CA GLY A 52 -0.89 -5.85 -0.90
C GLY A 52 0.54 -5.52 -1.33
N ALA A 53 1.30 -6.53 -1.79
CA ALA A 53 2.66 -6.33 -2.30
C ALA A 53 2.70 -5.38 -3.50
N ILE A 54 1.79 -5.56 -4.46
CA ILE A 54 1.65 -4.70 -5.63
C ILE A 54 1.27 -3.28 -5.19
N GLY A 55 0.29 -3.13 -4.29
CA GLY A 55 -0.14 -1.82 -3.78
C GLY A 55 1.00 -1.02 -3.17
N PHE A 56 1.68 -1.60 -2.19
CA PHE A 56 2.74 -0.90 -1.46
C PHE A 56 3.96 -0.65 -2.35
N TYR A 57 4.32 -1.59 -3.23
CA TYR A 57 5.38 -1.39 -4.20
C TYR A 57 5.03 -0.26 -5.17
N LEU A 58 3.81 -0.23 -5.72
CA LEU A 58 3.44 0.74 -6.73
C LEU A 58 3.18 2.13 -6.13
N GLY A 59 2.55 2.21 -4.97
CA GLY A 59 2.10 3.46 -4.36
C GLY A 59 3.13 4.14 -3.49
N ILE A 60 4.00 3.41 -2.78
CA ILE A 60 5.02 4.06 -1.93
C ILE A 60 6.25 4.45 -2.77
N ASP A 61 6.65 3.63 -3.74
CA ASP A 61 7.72 3.93 -4.69
C ASP A 61 7.16 4.67 -5.93
N ILE A 62 6.45 5.78 -5.71
CA ILE A 62 6.08 6.70 -6.79
C ILE A 62 7.36 7.40 -7.26
N PRO A 63 7.71 7.34 -8.56
CA PRO A 63 8.87 8.05 -9.08
C PRO A 63 8.74 9.55 -8.79
N PRO A 64 9.72 10.19 -8.12
CA PRO A 64 9.68 11.62 -7.90
C PRO A 64 9.67 12.36 -9.24
N LEU A 65 8.89 13.44 -9.35
CA LEU A 65 8.89 14.28 -10.55
C LEU A 65 10.33 14.72 -10.86
N PRO A 66 10.75 14.73 -12.14
CA PRO A 66 12.05 15.25 -12.52
C PRO A 66 12.11 16.74 -12.17
N PHE A 67 12.74 17.05 -11.04
CA PHE A 67 13.14 18.42 -10.68
C PHE A 67 14.00 18.96 -11.82
N HIS A 68 13.44 19.89 -12.60
CA HIS A 68 14.25 20.71 -13.48
C HIS A 68 15.00 21.68 -12.57
N ALA A 69 16.32 21.49 -12.47
CA ALA A 69 17.20 22.40 -11.75
C ALA A 69 17.11 23.79 -12.40
N GLY A 70 16.27 24.67 -11.84
CA GLY A 70 16.07 26.03 -12.36
C GLY A 70 14.72 26.69 -12.08
N GLU A 71 13.70 25.98 -11.56
CA GLU A 71 12.40 26.60 -11.25
C GLU A 71 12.42 27.33 -9.90
N SER A 72 12.03 28.61 -9.90
CA SER A 72 11.97 29.48 -8.72
C SER A 72 10.77 29.11 -7.82
N GLU A 73 10.83 29.39 -6.50
CA GLU A 73 9.78 29.10 -5.51
C GLU A 73 8.37 29.56 -5.93
N ALA A 74 8.27 30.59 -6.79
CA ALA A 74 7.02 31.08 -7.37
C ALA A 74 6.38 30.11 -8.39
N GLN A 75 7.15 29.32 -9.13
CA GLN A 75 6.63 28.28 -10.04
C GLN A 75 6.20 27.02 -9.27
N HIS A 76 6.85 26.71 -8.14
CA HIS A 76 6.37 25.69 -7.19
C HIS A 76 4.97 26.02 -6.64
N ALA A 77 4.69 27.29 -6.36
CA ALA A 77 3.37 27.75 -5.91
C ALA A 77 2.29 27.71 -7.02
N GLN A 78 2.66 27.97 -8.28
CA GLN A 78 1.73 27.92 -9.43
C GLN A 78 1.43 26.49 -9.91
N ARG A 79 2.30 25.54 -9.59
CA ARG A 79 2.10 24.08 -9.74
C ARG A 79 1.31 23.46 -8.57
N GLY A 80 0.73 24.32 -7.71
CA GLY A 80 -0.01 24.05 -6.47
C GLY A 80 -1.31 23.25 -6.59
N LYS A 81 -1.37 22.27 -7.49
CA LYS A 81 -2.26 21.12 -7.34
C LYS A 81 -1.44 20.16 -6.49
N ILE A 82 -1.70 20.10 -5.18
CA ILE A 82 -1.30 18.99 -4.27
C ILE A 82 -1.16 17.75 -5.15
N ASP A 83 0.04 17.15 -5.26
CA ASP A 83 0.24 16.07 -6.22
C ASP A 83 -0.75 14.98 -5.86
N ALA A 84 -1.87 14.96 -6.59
CA ALA A 84 -3.05 14.24 -6.14
C ALA A 84 -2.75 12.75 -6.06
N ALA A 85 -1.75 12.29 -6.82
CA ALA A 85 -1.18 10.96 -6.72
C ALA A 85 -0.43 10.74 -5.39
N GLU A 86 0.41 11.68 -4.94
CA GLU A 86 1.11 11.60 -3.65
C GLU A 86 0.12 11.60 -2.47
N PHE A 87 -0.87 12.52 -2.49
CA PHE A 87 -1.91 12.54 -1.45
C PHE A 87 -2.77 11.27 -1.48
N LEU A 88 -3.19 10.81 -2.66
CA LEU A 88 -3.96 9.58 -2.82
C LEU A 88 -3.17 8.35 -2.33
N SER A 89 -1.86 8.33 -2.56
CA SER A 89 -0.99 7.28 -2.04
C SER A 89 -0.83 7.34 -0.53
N ALA A 90 -0.67 8.54 0.04
CA ALA A 90 -0.57 8.73 1.49
C ALA A 90 -1.84 8.26 2.20
N VAL A 91 -3.01 8.71 1.72
CA VAL A 91 -4.32 8.26 2.23
C VAL A 91 -4.49 6.76 2.03
N GLY A 92 -4.15 6.24 0.85
CA GLY A 92 -4.25 4.81 0.57
C GLY A 92 -3.39 3.96 1.50
N THR A 93 -2.16 4.40 1.76
CA THR A 93 -1.23 3.75 2.69
C THR A 93 -1.75 3.80 4.12
N PHE A 94 -2.24 4.95 4.57
CA PHE A 94 -2.84 5.08 5.89
C PHE A 94 -4.04 4.15 6.07
N CYS A 95 -4.98 4.15 5.12
CA CYS A 95 -6.17 3.30 5.19
C CYS A 95 -5.81 1.81 5.17
N ALA A 96 -4.91 1.39 4.28
CA ALA A 96 -4.48 0.00 4.20
C ALA A 96 -3.74 -0.47 5.46
N THR A 97 -2.80 0.34 5.96
CA THR A 97 -2.05 -0.01 7.18
C THR A 97 -2.92 0.01 8.43
N LEU A 98 -3.88 0.94 8.54
CA LEU A 98 -4.83 0.99 9.65
C LEU A 98 -5.73 -0.25 9.67
N ALA A 99 -6.25 -0.66 8.52
CA ALA A 99 -7.06 -1.87 8.39
C ALA A 99 -6.26 -3.14 8.74
N ALA A 100 -5.00 -3.21 8.32
CA ALA A 100 -4.12 -4.32 8.69
C ALA A 100 -3.73 -4.30 10.17
N PHE A 101 -3.45 -3.13 10.75
CA PHE A 101 -3.19 -3.01 12.19
C PHE A 101 -4.39 -3.49 13.01
N ALA A 102 -5.60 -3.07 12.63
CA ALA A 102 -6.83 -3.57 13.25
C ALA A 102 -6.97 -5.10 13.08
N SER A 103 -6.68 -5.63 11.90
CA SER A 103 -6.73 -7.07 11.63
C SER A 103 -5.74 -7.85 12.49
N VAL A 104 -4.48 -7.38 12.59
CA VAL A 104 -3.46 -7.98 13.47
C VAL A 104 -3.93 -7.97 14.91
N ALA A 105 -4.44 -6.85 15.40
CA ALA A 105 -4.93 -6.74 16.77
C ALA A 105 -6.08 -7.74 17.03
N LEU A 106 -7.04 -7.85 16.12
CA LEU A 106 -8.15 -8.79 16.23
C LEU A 106 -7.68 -10.26 16.24
N VAL A 107 -6.74 -10.61 15.36
CA VAL A 107 -6.16 -11.95 15.28
C VAL A 107 -5.37 -12.29 16.55
N VAL A 108 -4.46 -11.40 16.98
CA VAL A 108 -3.58 -11.62 18.14
C VAL A 108 -4.38 -11.66 19.45
N LEU A 109 -5.37 -10.77 19.59
CA LEU A 109 -6.24 -10.74 20.77
C LEU A 109 -7.36 -11.78 20.72
N HIS A 110 -7.43 -12.59 19.65
CA HIS A 110 -8.45 -13.61 19.44
C HIS A 110 -9.89 -13.07 19.58
N LEU A 111 -10.11 -11.85 19.09
CA LEU A 111 -11.41 -11.19 19.10
C LEU A 111 -12.23 -11.69 17.91
N ALA A 112 -13.51 -12.00 18.16
CA ALA A 112 -14.47 -12.38 17.13
C ALA A 112 -15.41 -11.20 16.82
N PRO A 113 -15.01 -10.26 15.94
CA PRO A 113 -15.85 -9.12 15.63
C PRO A 113 -17.05 -9.53 14.77
N HIS A 114 -18.09 -8.71 14.82
CA HIS A 114 -19.25 -8.88 13.97
C HIS A 114 -18.89 -8.77 12.49
N LEU A 115 -19.64 -9.47 11.63
CA LEU A 115 -19.37 -9.56 10.20
C LEU A 115 -19.28 -8.20 9.49
N ALA A 116 -20.04 -7.19 9.93
CA ALA A 116 -19.97 -5.86 9.32
C ALA A 116 -18.65 -5.13 9.63
N TRP A 117 -17.99 -5.38 10.78
CA TRP A 117 -16.65 -4.86 11.06
C TRP A 117 -15.61 -5.51 10.16
N THR A 118 -15.69 -6.82 9.99
CA THR A 118 -14.82 -7.57 9.08
C THR A 118 -14.97 -7.06 7.65
N GLY A 119 -16.21 -6.83 7.20
CA GLY A 119 -16.49 -6.23 5.91
C GLY A 119 -15.92 -4.81 5.77
N MET A 120 -16.04 -3.98 6.80
CA MET A 120 -15.50 -2.62 6.80
C MET A 120 -13.96 -2.61 6.76
N ILE A 121 -13.29 -3.49 7.52
CA ILE A 121 -11.83 -3.66 7.49
C ILE A 121 -11.38 -4.07 6.09
N LEU A 122 -12.04 -5.07 5.49
CA LEU A 122 -11.72 -5.52 4.15
C LEU A 122 -11.91 -4.41 3.12
N ALA A 123 -13.00 -3.66 3.20
CA ALA A 123 -13.29 -2.54 2.31
C ALA A 123 -12.27 -1.41 2.47
N ALA A 124 -11.90 -1.05 3.70
CA ALA A 124 -10.89 -0.03 3.97
C ALA A 124 -9.52 -0.45 3.44
N TRP A 125 -9.15 -1.73 3.58
CA TRP A 125 -7.91 -2.26 3.05
C TRP A 125 -7.89 -2.28 1.52
N LEU A 126 -8.93 -2.84 0.89
CA LEU A 126 -9.04 -2.89 -0.57
C LEU A 126 -9.08 -1.49 -1.18
N GLY A 127 -9.83 -0.57 -0.56
CA GLY A 127 -9.86 0.84 -0.96
C GLY A 127 -8.48 1.48 -0.85
N GLY A 128 -7.79 1.29 0.27
CA GLY A 128 -6.45 1.82 0.47
C GLY A 128 -5.43 1.31 -0.55
N VAL A 129 -5.42 0.00 -0.79
CA VAL A 129 -4.53 -0.62 -1.80
C VAL A 129 -4.88 -0.16 -3.22
N ALA A 130 -6.17 -0.06 -3.56
CA ALA A 130 -6.60 0.44 -4.86
C ALA A 130 -6.12 1.88 -5.10
N MET A 131 -6.22 2.75 -4.08
CA MET A 131 -5.71 4.12 -4.13
C MET A 131 -4.19 4.14 -4.37
N GLN A 132 -3.43 3.29 -3.69
CA GLN A 132 -1.98 3.16 -3.91
C GLN A 132 -1.64 2.71 -5.33
N ILE A 133 -2.35 1.72 -5.88
CA ILE A 133 -2.12 1.22 -7.25
C ILE A 133 -2.42 2.32 -8.26
N VAL A 134 -3.55 3.02 -8.10
CA VAL A 134 -3.95 4.13 -8.99
C VAL A 134 -2.95 5.28 -8.92
N ALA A 135 -2.55 5.70 -7.71
CA ALA A 135 -1.53 6.72 -7.51
C ALA A 135 -0.20 6.35 -8.18
N GLY A 136 0.25 5.11 -7.97
CA GLY A 136 1.45 4.57 -8.59
C GLY A 136 1.38 4.50 -10.11
N ALA A 137 0.22 4.16 -10.66
CA ALA A 137 0.00 4.13 -12.11
C ALA A 137 0.05 5.54 -12.70
N ILE A 138 -0.61 6.52 -12.06
CA ILE A 138 -0.59 7.92 -12.46
C ILE A 138 0.84 8.48 -12.42
N GLY A 139 1.60 8.20 -11.35
CA GLY A 139 2.98 8.66 -11.21
C GLY A 139 3.90 8.13 -12.33
N ARG A 140 3.71 6.88 -12.76
CA ARG A 140 4.47 6.28 -13.87
C ARG A 140 4.02 6.76 -15.25
N ALA A 141 2.73 7.03 -15.45
CA ALA A 141 2.20 7.53 -16.72
C ALA A 141 2.63 8.98 -17.02
N ARG A 142 3.07 9.73 -16.01
CA ARG A 142 3.62 11.09 -16.15
C ARG A 142 5.12 11.12 -16.51
N ARG A 143 5.76 9.96 -16.63
CA ARG A 143 7.19 9.80 -16.88
C ARG A 143 7.48 9.64 -18.38
#